data_AF-A0A1J3IUM8-F1
#
_entry.id   AF-A0A1J3IUM8-F1
#
_cell.length_a   1.000
_cell.length_b   1.000
_cell.length_c   1.000
_cell.angle_alpha   90.00
_cell.angle_beta   90.00
_cell.angle_gamma   90.00
#
_symmetry.space_group_name_H-M   'P 1'
#
loop_
_entity.id
_entity.type
_entity.pdbx_description
1 polymer ?
#
loop_
_entity_poly.entity_id
_entity_poly.type
_entity_poly.pdbx_seq_one_letter_code
_entity_poly.pdbx_strand_id
1 'polypeptide(L)'
;LKIHTIKSCAGVSLKTQELYAIVFATRYLDIFTSFVSVYNTFMKLVFLGSSFSIVWYMRSHKAVHRTYDREQDTFRHWFLVLPCLLLALLIHEKFTFLEVLWTFSLFLEAVAILPQLVLLQRTRNIDNLTGQYIFLLGGYRGLYILNWIYRYF
;
A
#
# COMPACT_ATOMS: atom_id res chain seq x y z
N LEU A 1 -3.09 13.32 7.26
CA LEU A 1 -3.94 14.51 7.46
C LEU A 1 -5.39 14.16 7.79
N LYS A 2 -6.17 13.50 6.92
CA LYS A 2 -7.58 13.12 7.19
C LYS A 2 -7.80 12.44 8.56
N ILE A 3 -6.99 11.43 8.90
CA ILE A 3 -7.11 10.70 10.18
C ILE A 3 -6.79 11.59 11.40
N HIS A 4 -5.83 12.50 11.28
CA HIS A 4 -5.47 13.43 12.35
C HIS A 4 -6.54 14.51 12.58
N THR A 5 -7.19 14.98 11.50
CA THR A 5 -8.20 16.04 11.56
C THR A 5 -9.55 15.52 12.04
N ILE A 6 -9.95 14.32 11.60
CA ILE A 6 -11.27 13.75 11.91
C ILE A 6 -11.22 12.88 13.19
N LYS A 7 -10.01 12.51 13.66
CA LYS A 7 -9.79 11.57 14.79
C LYS A 7 -10.59 10.26 14.66
N SER A 8 -10.91 9.86 13.43
CA SER A 8 -11.71 8.69 13.12
C SER A 8 -11.08 7.93 11.95
N CYS A 9 -11.08 6.59 12.06
CA CYS A 9 -10.71 5.66 10.99
C CYS A 9 -11.91 4.88 10.46
N ALA A 10 -13.14 5.35 10.70
CA ALA A 10 -14.33 4.77 10.08
C ALA A 10 -14.15 4.74 8.55
N GLY A 11 -14.28 3.55 7.93
CA GLY A 11 -14.12 3.36 6.49
C GLY A 11 -12.68 3.21 5.97
N VAL A 12 -11.68 3.10 6.84
CA VAL A 12 -10.27 2.79 6.45
C VAL A 12 -9.89 1.38 6.91
N SER A 13 -9.52 0.52 5.96
CA SER A 13 -9.06 -0.85 6.24
C SER A 13 -7.64 -0.82 6.79
N LEU A 14 -7.46 -1.36 8.00
CA LEU A 14 -6.15 -1.56 8.60
C LEU A 14 -5.34 -2.59 7.79
N LYS A 15 -6.01 -3.60 7.22
CA LYS A 15 -5.36 -4.65 6.42
C LYS A 15 -4.69 -4.10 5.17
N THR A 16 -5.33 -3.15 4.49
CA THR A 16 -4.73 -2.45 3.36
C THR A 16 -3.45 -1.71 3.77
N GLN A 17 -3.47 -0.99 4.91
CA GLN A 17 -2.29 -0.27 5.41
C GLN A 17 -1.15 -1.22 5.80
N GLU A 18 -1.47 -2.36 6.43
CA GLU A 18 -0.50 -3.42 6.72
C GLU A 18 0.13 -3.98 5.43
N LEU A 19 -0.67 -4.24 4.39
CA LEU A 19 -0.18 -4.71 3.09
C LEU A 19 0.72 -3.68 2.40
N TYR A 20 0.35 -2.41 2.39
CA TYR A 20 1.20 -1.36 1.83
C TYR A 20 2.51 -1.18 2.61
N ALA A 21 2.49 -1.33 3.93
CA ALA A 21 3.72 -1.31 4.73
C ALA A 21 4.66 -2.47 4.34
N ILE A 22 4.12 -3.67 4.10
CA ILE A 22 4.90 -4.83 3.62
C ILE A 22 5.45 -4.57 2.20
N VAL A 23 4.65 -3.98 1.30
CA VAL A 23 5.10 -3.59 -0.04
C VAL A 23 6.30 -2.64 0.05
N PHE A 24 6.21 -1.56 0.82
CA PHE A 24 7.31 -0.59 0.90
C PHE A 24 8.54 -1.16 1.62
N ALA A 25 8.35 -2.01 2.65
CA ALA A 25 9.44 -2.68 3.34
C ALA A 25 10.22 -3.63 2.40
N THR A 26 9.50 -4.41 1.59
CA THR A 26 10.11 -5.36 0.65
C THR A 26 10.72 -4.66 -0.56
N ARG A 27 10.13 -3.55 -1.01
CA ARG A 27 10.62 -2.76 -2.16
C ARG A 27 11.86 -1.93 -1.86
N TYR A 28 11.93 -1.33 -0.68
CA TYR A 28 13.02 -0.42 -0.30
C TYR A 28 14.11 -1.10 0.52
N LEU A 29 14.13 -2.43 0.54
CA LEU A 29 15.20 -3.22 1.18
C LEU A 29 16.55 -3.01 0.47
N ASP A 30 16.52 -2.57 -0.79
CA ASP A 30 17.68 -2.15 -1.58
C ASP A 30 18.42 -0.92 -1.01
N ILE A 31 17.83 -0.20 -0.04
CA ILE A 31 18.44 0.98 0.61
C ILE A 31 19.76 0.64 1.31
N PHE A 32 19.93 -0.61 1.75
CA PHE A 32 21.14 -1.09 2.42
C PHE A 32 22.22 -1.55 1.43
N THR A 33 21.86 -1.82 0.18
CA THR A 33 22.76 -2.44 -0.81
C THR A 33 23.09 -1.51 -1.97
N SER A 34 22.31 -0.47 -2.23
CA SER A 34 22.51 0.41 -3.37
C SER A 34 22.23 1.87 -3.02
N PHE A 35 23.28 2.68 -3.06
CA PHE A 35 23.17 4.12 -2.91
C PHE A 35 23.17 4.79 -4.29
N VAL A 36 21.99 5.24 -4.73
CA VAL A 36 21.85 5.95 -6.01
C VAL A 36 22.00 7.47 -5.81
N SER A 37 21.24 8.05 -4.88
CA SER A 37 21.22 9.50 -4.61
C SER A 37 20.63 9.79 -3.24
N VAL A 38 21.09 10.88 -2.60
CA VAL A 38 20.56 11.38 -1.33
C VAL A 38 19.05 11.59 -1.40
N TYR A 39 18.53 12.14 -2.51
CA TYR A 39 17.09 12.35 -2.69
C TYR A 39 16.30 11.04 -2.73
N ASN A 40 16.83 10.02 -3.42
CA ASN A 40 16.17 8.71 -3.55
C ASN A 40 16.08 8.02 -2.18
N THR A 41 17.20 7.97 -1.45
CA THR A 41 17.28 7.41 -0.10
C THR A 41 16.36 8.16 0.86
N PHE A 42 16.35 9.50 0.81
CA PHE A 42 15.48 10.33 1.64
C PHE A 42 14.00 10.06 1.36
N MET A 43 13.58 10.03 0.09
CA MET A 43 12.18 9.75 -0.27
C MET A 43 11.76 8.35 0.17
N LYS A 44 12.60 7.33 -0.03
CA LYS A 44 12.34 5.96 0.45
C LYS A 44 12.11 5.92 1.96
N LEU A 45 12.94 6.63 2.75
CA LEU A 45 12.78 6.73 4.21
C LEU A 45 11.48 7.43 4.60
N VAL A 46 11.08 8.49 3.89
CA VAL A 46 9.81 9.20 4.14
C VAL A 46 8.61 8.29 3.85
N PHE A 47 8.60 7.56 2.72
CA PHE A 47 7.52 6.63 2.38
C PHE A 47 7.42 5.47 3.37
N LEU A 48 8.55 4.91 3.77
CA LEU A 48 8.61 3.83 4.74
C LEU A 48 8.16 4.32 6.12
N GLY A 49 8.72 5.43 6.60
CA GLY A 49 8.39 6.04 7.88
C GLY A 49 6.93 6.45 7.99
N SER A 50 6.37 7.07 6.95
CA SER A 50 4.95 7.46 6.93
C SER A 50 4.02 6.24 6.95
N SER A 51 4.32 5.18 6.19
CA SER A 51 3.53 3.95 6.16
C SER A 51 3.51 3.24 7.52
N PHE A 52 4.68 3.08 8.15
CA PHE A 52 4.77 2.51 9.49
C PHE A 52 4.10 3.39 10.55
N SER A 53 4.23 4.71 10.43
CA SER A 53 3.57 5.66 11.34
C SER A 53 2.05 5.56 11.26
N ILE A 54 1.47 5.36 10.07
CA ILE A 54 0.03 5.17 9.89
C ILE A 54 -0.43 3.88 10.58
N VAL A 55 0.26 2.76 10.35
CA VAL A 55 -0.07 1.47 10.98
C VAL A 55 0.05 1.56 12.50
N TRP A 56 1.14 2.17 13.00
CA TRP A 56 1.35 2.39 14.43
C TRP A 56 0.27 3.27 15.04
N TYR A 57 -0.09 4.37 14.37
CA TYR A 57 -1.13 5.29 14.84
C TYR A 57 -2.49 4.59 14.90
N MET A 58 -2.84 3.78 13.90
CA MET A 58 -4.09 3.02 13.89
C MET A 58 -4.16 1.94 14.97
N ARG A 59 -3.03 1.30 15.33
CA ARG A 59 -2.98 0.31 16.41
C ARG A 59 -2.91 0.92 17.81
N SER A 60 -2.09 1.94 18.01
CA SER A 60 -1.75 2.46 19.34
C SER A 60 -2.73 3.53 19.83
N HIS A 61 -3.39 4.27 18.93
CA HIS A 61 -4.25 5.36 19.34
C HIS A 61 -5.64 4.84 19.75
N LYS A 62 -5.92 4.83 21.07
CA LYS A 62 -7.18 4.33 21.67
C LYS A 62 -8.45 4.87 21.00
N ALA A 63 -8.48 6.13 20.57
CA ALA A 63 -9.66 6.73 19.92
C ALA A 63 -9.90 6.18 18.50
N VAL A 64 -8.85 5.75 17.80
CA VAL A 64 -8.93 5.21 16.44
C VAL A 64 -9.22 3.71 16.46
N HIS A 65 -8.59 2.99 17.37
CA HIS A 65 -8.83 1.56 17.57
C HIS A 65 -10.30 1.26 17.94
N ARG A 66 -10.95 2.17 18.67
CA ARG A 66 -12.34 2.01 19.11
C ARG A 66 -13.36 2.25 17.99
N THR A 67 -12.98 3.02 16.97
CA THR A 67 -13.79 3.30 15.77
C THR A 67 -13.47 2.35 14.61
N TYR A 68 -12.51 1.43 14.81
CA TYR A 68 -12.18 0.38 13.86
C TYR A 68 -13.20 -0.76 13.98
N ASP A 69 -14.00 -0.93 12.94
CA ASP A 69 -14.98 -2.00 12.87
C ASP A 69 -14.32 -3.30 12.37
N ARG A 70 -13.85 -4.10 13.33
CA ARG A 70 -13.18 -5.38 13.07
C ARG A 70 -14.10 -6.42 12.43
N GLU A 71 -15.42 -6.26 12.53
CA GLU A 71 -16.40 -7.17 11.92
C GLU A 71 -16.60 -6.90 10.43
N GLN A 72 -16.33 -5.68 9.95
CA GLN A 72 -16.42 -5.37 8.52
C GLN A 72 -15.16 -5.74 7.74
N ASP A 73 -13.98 -5.69 8.38
CA ASP A 73 -12.65 -5.97 7.78
C ASP A 73 -12.28 -7.48 7.85
N THR A 74 -13.19 -8.35 7.41
CA THR A 74 -13.01 -9.82 7.40
C THR A 74 -12.06 -10.33 6.29
N PHE A 75 -11.37 -9.43 5.59
CA PHE A 75 -10.59 -9.81 4.43
C PHE A 75 -9.32 -10.57 4.83
N ARG A 76 -9.23 -11.84 4.41
CA ARG A 76 -8.08 -12.71 4.69
C ARG A 76 -6.93 -12.34 3.74
N HIS A 77 -6.17 -11.32 4.12
CA HIS A 77 -4.97 -10.82 3.43
C HIS A 77 -3.94 -11.92 3.06
N TRP A 78 -3.90 -13.05 3.78
CA TRP A 78 -3.10 -14.22 3.43
C TRP A 78 -3.40 -14.79 2.03
N PHE A 79 -4.65 -14.71 1.57
CA PHE A 79 -5.02 -15.13 0.21
C PHE A 79 -4.47 -14.20 -0.88
N LEU A 80 -3.95 -13.01 -0.53
CA LEU A 80 -3.25 -12.13 -1.47
C LEU A 80 -1.74 -12.34 -1.38
N VAL A 81 -1.20 -12.39 -0.16
CA VAL A 81 0.23 -12.53 0.08
C VAL A 81 0.76 -13.83 -0.53
N LEU A 82 0.06 -14.95 -0.34
CA LEU A 82 0.56 -16.27 -0.73
C LEU A 82 0.62 -16.45 -2.26
N PRO A 83 -0.42 -16.10 -3.05
CA PRO A 83 -0.32 -16.12 -4.50
C PRO A 83 0.70 -15.12 -5.06
N CYS A 84 0.81 -13.91 -4.48
CA CYS A 84 1.80 -12.93 -4.92
C CYS A 84 3.24 -13.44 -4.68
N LEU A 85 3.49 -14.14 -3.57
CA LEU A 85 4.78 -14.75 -3.29
C LEU A 85 5.10 -15.88 -4.28
N LEU A 86 4.13 -16.75 -4.56
CA LEU A 86 4.30 -17.82 -5.54
C LEU A 86 4.57 -17.26 -6.94
N LEU A 87 3.81 -16.24 -7.36
CA LEU A 87 4.02 -15.58 -8.65
C LEU A 87 5.39 -14.91 -8.74
N ALA A 88 5.86 -14.26 -7.67
CA ALA A 88 7.19 -13.65 -7.63
C ALA A 88 8.32 -14.69 -7.72
N LEU A 89 8.12 -15.89 -7.14
CA LEU A 89 9.08 -16.98 -7.27
C LEU A 89 9.09 -17.60 -8.67
N LEU A 90 7.94 -17.63 -9.36
CA LEU A 90 7.84 -18.19 -10.72
C LEU A 90 8.28 -17.20 -11.80
N ILE A 91 7.97 -15.91 -11.64
CA ILE A 91 8.20 -14.85 -12.62
C ILE A 91 9.16 -13.82 -12.00
N HIS A 92 10.46 -14.11 -12.11
CA HIS A 92 11.53 -13.22 -11.66
C HIS A 92 12.53 -13.00 -12.81
N GLU A 93 13.09 -11.80 -12.94
CA GLU A 93 14.14 -11.55 -13.94
C GLU A 93 15.47 -12.21 -13.56
N LYS A 94 15.81 -12.18 -12.27
CA LYS A 94 17.03 -12.77 -11.72
C LYS A 94 16.68 -13.48 -10.42
N PHE A 95 17.23 -14.67 -10.21
CA PHE A 95 17.01 -15.43 -8.98
C PHE A 95 17.90 -14.92 -7.84
N THR A 96 17.78 -13.63 -7.53
CA THR A 96 18.41 -13.00 -6.36
C THR A 96 17.32 -12.63 -5.36
N PHE A 97 17.66 -12.71 -4.07
CA PHE A 97 16.69 -12.42 -3.01
C PHE A 97 16.06 -11.03 -3.12
N LEU A 98 16.86 -10.02 -3.48
CA LEU A 98 16.38 -8.64 -3.67
C LEU A 98 15.43 -8.52 -4.86
N GLU A 99 15.72 -9.18 -5.98
CA GLU A 99 14.88 -9.13 -7.18
C GLU A 99 13.54 -9.82 -6.94
N VAL A 100 13.55 -11.00 -6.31
CA VAL A 100 12.32 -11.72 -5.95
C VAL A 100 11.45 -10.90 -4.99
N LEU A 101 12.05 -10.25 -3.99
CA LEU A 101 11.32 -9.36 -3.08
C LEU A 101 10.78 -8.11 -3.80
N TRP A 102 11.53 -7.58 -4.75
CA TRP A 102 11.09 -6.45 -5.56
C TRP A 102 9.88 -6.83 -6.43
N THR A 103 9.95 -7.95 -7.15
CA THR A 103 8.83 -8.48 -7.94
C THR A 103 7.62 -8.83 -7.07
N PHE A 104 7.85 -9.42 -5.89
CA PHE A 104 6.81 -9.66 -4.89
C PHE A 104 6.13 -8.35 -4.48
N SER A 105 6.90 -7.30 -4.20
CA SER A 105 6.36 -5.99 -3.84
C SER A 105 5.47 -5.42 -4.95
N LEU A 106 5.80 -5.67 -6.22
CA LEU A 106 5.05 -5.20 -7.38
C LEU A 106 3.68 -5.89 -7.47
N PHE A 107 3.66 -7.23 -7.39
CA PHE A 107 2.42 -8.00 -7.40
C PHE A 107 1.55 -7.69 -6.19
N LEU A 108 2.15 -7.59 -5.00
CA LEU A 108 1.41 -7.30 -3.78
C LEU A 108 0.79 -5.90 -3.81
N GLU A 109 1.48 -4.89 -4.36
CA GLU A 109 0.93 -3.53 -4.47
C GLU A 109 -0.32 -3.46 -5.37
N ALA A 110 -0.33 -4.25 -6.45
CA ALA A 110 -1.47 -4.29 -7.37
C ALA A 110 -2.75 -4.76 -6.66
N VAL A 111 -2.61 -5.73 -5.75
CA VAL A 111 -3.74 -6.33 -5.02
C VAL A 111 -3.98 -5.75 -3.63
N ALA A 112 -3.03 -4.99 -3.07
CA ALA A 112 -3.10 -4.44 -1.72
C ALA A 112 -4.31 -3.52 -1.49
N ILE A 113 -4.87 -2.93 -2.55
CA ILE A 113 -6.04 -2.05 -2.48
C ILE A 113 -7.38 -2.80 -2.32
N LEU A 114 -7.42 -4.11 -2.60
CA LEU A 114 -8.66 -4.90 -2.59
C LEU A 114 -9.44 -4.85 -1.26
N PRO A 115 -8.81 -4.98 -0.07
CA PRO A 115 -9.55 -4.92 1.19
C PRO A 115 -10.23 -3.56 1.40
N GLN A 116 -9.60 -2.46 0.96
CA GLN A 116 -10.18 -1.12 1.02
C GLN A 116 -11.41 -0.98 0.10
N LEU A 117 -11.36 -1.57 -1.10
CA LEU A 117 -12.49 -1.56 -2.04
C LEU A 117 -13.67 -2.37 -1.50
N VAL A 118 -13.42 -3.56 -0.93
CA VAL A 118 -14.45 -4.39 -0.31
C VAL A 118 -15.11 -3.69 0.88
N LEU A 119 -14.31 -3.00 1.70
CA LEU A 119 -14.82 -2.20 2.81
C LEU A 119 -15.76 -1.08 2.32
N LEU A 120 -15.33 -0.33 1.30
CA LEU A 120 -16.16 0.75 0.71
C LEU A 120 -17.47 0.24 0.11
N GLN A 121 -17.45 -0.94 -0.53
CA GLN A 121 -18.67 -1.57 -1.05
C GLN A 121 -19.64 -1.96 0.07
N ARG A 122 -19.14 -2.45 1.21
CA ARG A 122 -19.96 -2.86 2.36
C ARG A 122 -20.53 -1.69 3.14
N THR A 123 -19.74 -0.65 3.35
CA THR A 123 -20.16 0.48 4.18
C THR A 123 -21.25 1.35 3.51
N ARG A 124 -21.44 1.28 2.18
CA ARG A 124 -22.43 2.05 1.37
C ARG A 124 -22.47 3.57 1.61
N ASN A 125 -21.59 4.10 2.45
CA ASN A 125 -21.46 5.50 2.80
C ASN A 125 -20.20 6.03 2.11
N ILE A 126 -20.36 6.43 0.85
CA ILE A 126 -19.26 6.97 0.06
C ILE A 126 -19.12 8.44 0.43
N ASP A 127 -18.25 8.74 1.40
CA ASP A 127 -17.80 10.12 1.61
C ASP A 127 -17.19 10.64 0.30
N ASN A 128 -17.71 11.76 -0.22
CA ASN A 128 -17.20 12.41 -1.44
C ASN A 128 -15.68 12.61 -1.43
N LEU A 129 -15.10 12.84 -0.24
CA LEU A 129 -13.66 13.01 -0.04
C LEU A 129 -12.85 11.74 -0.36
N THR A 130 -13.39 10.56 -0.08
CA THR A 130 -12.74 9.27 -0.37
C THR A 130 -12.80 8.97 -1.87
N GLY A 131 -13.89 9.36 -2.54
CA GLY A 131 -14.01 9.27 -4.00
C GLY A 131 -12.97 10.14 -4.74
N GLN A 132 -12.79 11.39 -4.32
CA GLN A 132 -11.76 12.28 -4.89
C GLN A 132 -10.35 11.74 -4.68
N TYR A 133 -10.05 11.17 -3.51
CA TYR A 133 -8.76 10.54 -3.24
C TYR A 133 -8.48 9.36 -4.18
N ILE A 134 -9.45 8.46 -4.36
CA ILE A 134 -9.32 7.30 -5.25
C ILE A 134 -9.18 7.76 -6.71
N PHE A 135 -9.92 8.79 -7.11
CA PHE A 135 -9.82 9.37 -8.45
C PHE A 135 -8.44 9.96 -8.74
N LEU A 136 -7.88 10.74 -7.80
CA LEU A 136 -6.52 11.29 -7.91
C LEU A 136 -5.46 10.17 -7.94
N LEU A 137 -5.62 9.14 -7.11
CA LEU A 137 -4.72 7.98 -7.07
C LEU A 137 -4.76 7.20 -8.40
N GLY A 138 -5.95 7.01 -8.97
CA GLY A 138 -6.14 6.43 -10.30
C GLY A 138 -5.52 7.29 -11.40
N GLY A 139 -5.71 8.61 -11.34
CA GLY A 139 -5.14 9.57 -12.28
C GLY A 139 -3.61 9.56 -12.29
N TYR A 140 -2.97 9.49 -11.13
CA TYR A 140 -1.52 9.32 -11.01
C TYR A 140 -1.03 8.05 -11.74
N ARG A 141 -1.73 6.92 -11.57
CA ARG A 141 -1.38 5.66 -12.25
C ARG A 141 -1.61 5.76 -13.77
N GLY A 142 -2.68 6.42 -14.20
CA GLY A 142 -2.96 6.66 -15.62
C GLY A 142 -1.89 7.52 -16.30
N LEU A 143 -1.41 8.57 -15.64
CA LEU A 143 -0.30 9.39 -16.12
C LEU A 143 1.00 8.59 -16.24
N TYR A 144 1.21 7.59 -15.39
CA TYR A 144 2.36 6.68 -15.47
C TYR A 144 2.31 5.80 -16.73
N ILE A 145 1.13 5.33 -17.12
CA ILE A 145 0.92 4.58 -18.37
C ILE A 145 1.25 5.47 -19.58
N LEU A 146 0.81 6.73 -19.57
CA LEU A 146 1.17 7.69 -20.64
C LEU A 146 2.68 7.96 -20.69
N ASN A 147 3.34 8.04 -19.53
CA ASN A 147 4.79 8.19 -19.46
C ASN A 147 5.52 6.97 -20.03
N TRP A 148 5.03 5.75 -19.78
CA TRP A 148 5.59 4.52 -20.38
C TRP A 148 5.45 4.49 -21.89
N ILE A 149 4.30 4.92 -22.43
CA ILE A 149 4.10 5.05 -23.88
C ILE A 149 5.08 6.06 -24.46
N TYR A 150 5.24 7.22 -23.82
CA TYR A 150 6.18 8.24 -24.27
C TYR A 150 7.64 7.79 -24.21
N ARG A 151 8.03 6.94 -23.25
CA ARG A 151 9.40 6.41 -23.13
C ARG A 151 9.70 5.25 -24.08
N TYR A 152 8.66 4.60 -24.60
CA TYR A 152 8.79 3.46 -25.49
C TYR A 152 8.99 3.89 -26.96
N PHE A 153 8.39 5.02 -27.34
CA PHE A 153 8.60 5.69 -28.64
C PHE A 153 9.75 6.69 -28.57
#